data_AF-A0A453FMK0-F1
#
_entry.id   AF-A0A453FMK0-F1
#
_cell.length_a   1.000
_cell.length_b   1.000
_cell.length_c   1.000
_cell.angle_alpha   90.00
_cell.angle_beta   90.00
_cell.angle_gamma   90.00
#
_symmetry.space_group_name_H-M   'P 1'
#
loop_
_entity.id
_entity.type
_entity.pdbx_description
1 polymer ?
#
loop_
_entity_poly.entity_id
_entity_poly.type
_entity_poly.pdbx_seq_one_letter_code
_entity_poly.pdbx_strand_id
1 'polypeptide(L)'
;MFDQRRAGAENLPMPAQWHRIAVHNEQLGTYAVQKLVKNAAVYVEGDIETRAYNDNINNQVKIVPEICVRFDGKIHLVQSGGSDVSKSLEELREGLF
;
A
#
# COMPACT_ATOMS: atom_id res chain seq x y z
N MET A 1 13.46 -11.33 -10.58
CA MET A 1 13.56 -10.93 -9.16
C MET A 1 12.87 -12.01 -8.33
N PHE A 2 13.57 -12.63 -7.38
CA PHE A 2 13.01 -13.70 -6.54
C PHE A 2 12.19 -13.11 -5.39
N ASP A 3 10.94 -13.53 -5.24
CA ASP A 3 10.10 -13.11 -4.12
C ASP A 3 10.31 -14.06 -2.94
N GLN A 4 11.13 -13.62 -1.98
CA GLN A 4 11.49 -14.40 -0.79
C GLN A 4 10.27 -14.80 0.06
N ARG A 5 9.13 -14.12 -0.08
CA ARG A 5 7.92 -14.39 0.69
C ARG A 5 7.21 -15.68 0.27
N ARG A 6 7.55 -16.20 -0.92
CA ARG A 6 6.95 -17.42 -1.47
C ARG A 6 7.69 -18.70 -1.06
N ALA A 7 8.87 -18.55 -0.44
CA ALA A 7 9.67 -19.70 -0.02
C ALA A 7 8.92 -20.51 1.04
N GLY A 8 8.59 -21.77 0.72
CA GLY A 8 7.85 -22.67 1.62
C GLY A 8 6.33 -22.50 1.63
N ALA A 9 5.76 -21.66 0.76
CA ALA A 9 4.33 -21.36 0.69
C ALA A 9 3.71 -21.72 -0.68
N GLU A 10 4.14 -22.85 -1.26
CA GLU A 10 3.86 -23.20 -2.67
C GLU A 10 2.35 -23.39 -2.98
N ASN A 11 1.54 -23.74 -1.97
CA ASN A 11 0.09 -23.97 -2.10
C ASN A 11 -0.77 -23.01 -1.27
N LEU A 12 -0.21 -21.88 -0.82
CA LEU A 12 -0.94 -20.87 -0.04
C LEU A 12 -1.24 -19.64 -0.90
N PRO A 13 -2.35 -18.92 -0.62
CA PRO A 13 -2.61 -17.64 -1.26
C PRO A 13 -1.43 -16.68 -1.06
N MET A 14 -1.16 -15.86 -2.07
CA MET A 14 -0.11 -14.85 -2.03
C MET A 14 -0.32 -13.93 -0.82
N PRO A 15 0.71 -13.73 0.04
CA PRO A 15 0.56 -12.88 1.20
C PRO A 15 0.40 -11.41 0.80
N ALA A 16 -0.50 -10.71 1.48
CA ALA A 16 -0.75 -9.29 1.29
C ALA A 16 0.53 -8.47 1.53
N GLN A 17 0.72 -7.40 0.75
CA GLN A 17 1.76 -6.41 0.95
C GLN A 17 1.18 -5.10 1.44
N TRP A 18 1.80 -4.55 2.47
CA TRP A 18 1.48 -3.24 2.99
C TRP A 18 2.56 -2.26 2.56
N HIS A 19 2.17 -1.32 1.69
CA HIS A 19 3.05 -0.27 1.20
C HIS A 19 2.76 1.03 1.92
N ARG A 20 3.81 1.74 2.34
CA ARG A 20 3.71 3.09 2.90
C ARG A 20 3.81 4.10 1.77
N ILE A 21 2.78 4.92 1.61
CA ILE A 21 2.74 5.98 0.60
C ILE A 21 2.93 7.32 1.30
N ALA A 22 3.95 8.07 0.92
CA ALA A 22 4.26 9.39 1.45
C ALA A 22 3.99 10.46 0.38
N VAL A 23 2.99 11.32 0.61
CA VAL A 23 2.59 12.35 -0.36
C VAL A 23 3.21 13.68 0.03
N HIS A 24 4.14 14.18 -0.78
CA HIS A 24 4.86 15.42 -0.50
C HIS A 24 4.35 16.63 -1.30
N ASN A 25 3.61 16.39 -2.39
CA ASN A 25 2.97 17.44 -3.16
C ASN A 25 1.67 17.89 -2.47
N GLU A 26 1.55 19.20 -2.21
CA GLU A 26 0.40 19.79 -1.49
C GLU A 26 -0.95 19.59 -2.22
N GLN A 27 -0.97 19.75 -3.54
CA GLN A 27 -2.18 19.59 -4.34
C GLN A 27 -2.66 18.14 -4.33
N LEU A 28 -1.73 17.19 -4.51
CA LEU A 28 -2.04 15.76 -4.43
C LEU A 28 -2.42 15.32 -3.01
N GLY A 29 -1.81 15.91 -1.99
CA GLY A 29 -2.18 15.67 -0.59
C GLY A 29 -3.60 16.16 -0.30
N THR A 30 -3.96 17.34 -0.78
CA THR A 30 -5.31 17.91 -0.68
C THR A 30 -6.33 17.02 -1.39
N TYR A 31 -6.03 16.60 -2.62
CA TYR A 31 -6.84 15.64 -3.37
C TYR A 31 -7.02 14.33 -2.58
N ALA A 32 -5.94 13.78 -2.04
CA ALA A 32 -5.97 12.51 -1.30
C ALA A 32 -6.89 12.59 -0.08
N VAL A 33 -6.77 13.66 0.72
CA VAL A 33 -7.63 13.90 1.90
C VAL A 33 -9.10 14.06 1.51
N GLN A 34 -9.39 14.73 0.40
CA GLN A 34 -10.77 15.00 -0.02
C GLN A 34 -11.46 13.81 -0.71
N LYS A 35 -10.71 12.96 -1.42
CA LYS A 35 -11.26 11.93 -2.32
C LYS A 35 -11.03 10.51 -1.85
N LEU A 36 -9.95 10.24 -1.14
CA LEU A 36 -9.65 8.87 -0.71
C LEU A 36 -10.40 8.56 0.58
N VAL A 37 -11.04 7.40 0.59
CA VAL A 37 -11.72 6.83 1.74
C VAL A 37 -11.12 5.46 2.05
N LYS A 38 -11.36 4.97 3.26
CA LYS A 38 -10.97 3.62 3.63
C LYS A 38 -11.53 2.60 2.61
N ASN A 39 -10.73 1.58 2.30
CA ASN A 39 -11.06 0.51 1.34
C ASN A 39 -11.24 0.97 -0.12
N ALA A 40 -10.89 2.21 -0.46
CA ALA A 40 -10.83 2.64 -1.84
C ALA A 40 -9.71 1.91 -2.61
N ALA A 41 -9.96 1.58 -3.88
CA ALA A 41 -8.91 1.17 -4.79
C ALA A 41 -8.24 2.42 -5.39
N VAL A 42 -6.93 2.53 -5.25
CA VAL A 42 -6.15 3.73 -5.59
C VAL A 42 -4.95 3.35 -6.44
N TYR A 43 -4.76 4.07 -7.53
CA TYR A 43 -3.55 4.02 -8.35
C TYR A 43 -2.54 5.04 -7.83
N VAL A 44 -1.28 4.63 -7.67
CA VAL A 44 -0.20 5.48 -7.14
C VAL A 44 1.06 5.32 -7.99
N GLU A 45 1.67 6.44 -8.38
CA GLU A 45 3.01 6.52 -8.95
C GLU A 45 3.90 7.39 -8.07
N GLY A 46 5.11 6.93 -7.79
CA GLY A 46 6.12 7.66 -7.03
C GLY A 46 7.43 6.90 -6.98
N ASP A 47 8.42 7.49 -6.33
CA ASP A 47 9.76 6.93 -6.20
C ASP A 47 9.88 6.04 -4.96
N ILE A 48 10.59 4.92 -5.06
CA ILE A 48 10.92 4.10 -3.90
C ILE A 48 12.11 4.75 -3.19
N GLU A 49 11.85 5.30 -2.00
CA GLU A 49 12.85 5.91 -1.14
C GLU A 49 12.94 5.16 0.18
N THR A 50 14.10 5.19 0.81
CA THR A 50 14.32 4.59 2.14
C THR A 50 14.57 5.68 3.15
N ARG A 51 13.67 5.84 4.13
CA ARG A 51 13.85 6.78 5.23
C ARG A 51 14.53 6.08 6.41
N ALA A 52 15.67 6.64 6.83
CA ALA A 52 16.31 6.26 8.08
C ALA A 52 15.99 7.31 9.16
N TYR A 53 15.53 6.87 10.33
CA TYR A 53 15.31 7.77 11.47
C TYR A 53 15.68 7.09 12.79
N ASN A 54 16.10 7.90 13.77
CA ASN A 54 16.38 7.43 15.11
C ASN A 54 15.07 7.32 15.89
N ASP A 55 14.72 6.10 16.31
CA ASP A 55 13.64 5.89 17.24
C ASP A 55 14.15 6.16 18.66
N ASN A 56 13.84 7.35 19.18
CA ASN A 56 14.26 7.78 20.51
C ASN A 56 13.68 6.91 21.64
N ILE A 57 12.60 6.16 21.40
CA ILE A 57 11.99 5.29 22.42
C ILE A 57 12.81 4.01 22.58
N ASN A 58 13.21 3.41 21.45
CA ASN A 58 13.91 2.13 21.43
C ASN A 58 15.43 2.28 21.27
N ASN A 59 15.91 3.52 21.10
CA ASN A 59 17.29 3.88 20.81
C ASN A 59 17.89 3.10 19.62
N GLN A 60 17.09 2.93 18.57
CA GLN A 60 17.42 2.15 17.38
C GLN A 60 17.24 2.97 16.10
N VAL A 61 18.09 2.72 15.11
CA VAL A 61 17.91 3.26 13.75
C VAL A 61 16.86 2.43 13.04
N LYS A 62 15.74 3.04 12.66
CA LYS A 62 14.71 2.42 11.85
C LYS A 62 14.89 2.80 10.39
N ILE A 63 14.80 1.81 9.52
CA ILE A 63 14.91 1.94 8.07
C ILE A 63 13.57 1.51 7.49
N VAL A 64 12.86 2.44 6.85
CA VAL A 64 11.51 2.21 6.32
C VAL A 64 11.50 2.56 4.83
N PRO A 65 11.25 1.57 3.95
CA PRO A 65 11.00 1.85 2.55
C PRO A 65 9.60 2.46 2.38
N GLU A 66 9.52 3.52 1.59
CA GLU A 66 8.28 4.23 1.28
C GLU A 66 8.21 4.52 -0.22
N ILE A 67 6.98 4.65 -0.74
CA ILE A 67 6.73 5.18 -2.07
C ILE A 67 6.43 6.67 -1.88
N CYS A 68 7.37 7.51 -2.29
CA CYS A 68 7.31 8.95 -2.18
C CYS A 68 6.67 9.55 -3.44
N VAL A 69 5.48 10.11 -3.29
CA VAL A 69 4.76 10.82 -4.36
C VAL A 69 5.21 12.28 -4.35
N ARG A 70 6.02 12.64 -5.35
CA ARG A 70 6.61 13.98 -5.54
C ARG A 70 6.01 14.68 -6.76
N PHE A 71 6.81 15.46 -7.48
CA PHE A 71 6.35 16.42 -8.50
C PHE A 71 5.69 15.75 -9.71
N ASP A 72 6.25 14.63 -10.17
CA ASP A 72 5.79 13.80 -11.28
C ASP A 72 4.96 12.60 -10.83
N GLY A 73 4.84 12.40 -9.52
CA GLY A 73 4.01 11.36 -8.93
C GLY A 73 2.53 11.55 -9.22
N LYS A 74 1.76 10.45 -9.16
CA LYS A 74 0.32 10.46 -9.46
C LYS A 74 -0.46 9.73 -8.37
N ILE A 75 -1.66 10.22 -8.10
CA ILE A 75 -2.64 9.56 -7.23
C ILE A 75 -4.00 9.65 -7.90
N HIS A 76 -4.62 8.51 -8.17
CA HIS A 76 -5.95 8.46 -8.78
C HIS A 76 -6.84 7.45 -8.05
N LEU A 77 -8.03 7.92 -7.65
CA LEU A 77 -9.09 7.03 -7.17
C LEU A 77 -9.61 6.19 -8.34
N VAL A 78 -9.47 4.87 -8.25
CA VAL A 78 -9.97 3.92 -9.25
C VAL A 78 -11.40 3.50 -8.88
N GLN A 79 -11.64 3.20 -7.61
CA GLN A 79 -12.95 2.82 -7.12
C GLN A 79 -13.16 3.43 -5.73
N SER A 80 -14.24 4.22 -5.59
CA SER A 80 -14.66 4.75 -4.30
C SER A 80 -15.05 3.61 -3.36
N GLY A 81 -14.76 3.75 -2.08
CA GLY A 81 -15.11 2.77 -1.05
C GLY A 81 -16.62 2.68 -0.88
N GLY A 82 -17.28 1.94 -1.76
CA GLY A 82 -18.67 1.51 -1.59
C GLY A 82 -18.73 0.45 -0.50
N SER A 83 -19.81 0.49 0.27
CA SER A 83 -20.20 -0.53 1.24
C SER A 83 -20.56 -1.86 0.54
N ASP A 84 -19.58 -2.50 -0.08
CA ASP A 84 -19.69 -3.86 -0.63
C ASP A 84 -18.35 -4.57 -0.53
N VAL A 85 -17.97 -4.85 0.73
CA VAL A 85 -17.32 -6.14 1.02
C VAL A 85 -18.45 -7.16 1.20
N SER A 86 -19.22 -7.37 0.14
CA SER A 86 -20.07 -8.54 -0.05
C SER A 86 -19.40 -9.51 -1.02
N LYS A 87 -18.06 -9.49 -1.09
CA LYS A 87 -17.33 -10.71 -1.45
C LYS A 87 -17.33 -11.59 -0.21
N SER A 88 -18.18 -12.61 -0.21
CA SER A 88 -18.20 -13.58 0.88
C SER A 88 -16.82 -14.24 1.01
N LEU A 89 -16.49 -14.70 2.21
CA LEU A 89 -15.28 -15.49 2.45
C LEU A 89 -15.23 -16.73 1.52
N GLU A 90 -16.39 -17.19 1.04
CA GLU A 90 -16.51 -18.27 0.06
C GLU A 90 -16.00 -17.89 -1.34
N GLU A 91 -16.25 -16.68 -1.85
CA GLU A 91 -15.72 -16.24 -3.16
C GLU A 91 -14.19 -16.14 -3.19
N LEU A 92 -13.57 -15.81 -2.04
CA LEU A 92 -12.11 -15.81 -1.90
C LEU A 92 -11.52 -17.21 -1.72
N ARG A 93 -12.35 -18.20 -1.39
CA ARG A 93 -11.95 -19.59 -1.15
C ARG A 93 -12.12 -20.48 -2.40
N GLU A 94 -13.05 -20.16 -3.30
CA GLU A 94 -13.23 -20.90 -4.55
C GLU A 94 -12.06 -20.75 -5.54
N GLY A 95 -11.22 -19.73 -5.40
CA GLY A 95 -9.99 -19.58 -6.18
C GLY A 95 -8.78 -20.38 -5.67
N LEU A 96 -8.94 -21.23 -4.66
CA LEU A 96 -7.85 -21.92 -3.94
C LEU A 96 -7.93 -23.47 -3.99
N PHE A 97 -8.67 -24.04 -4.94
CA PHE A 97 -8.60 -25.47 -5.28
C PHE A 97 -8.29 -25.68 -6.75
#